data_AF-A0A1M5EEJ8-F1
#
_entry.id   AF-A0A1M5EEJ8-F1
#
_cell.length_a   1.000
_cell.length_b   1.000
_cell.length_c   1.000
_cell.angle_alpha   90.00
_cell.angle_beta   90.00
_cell.angle_gamma   90.00
#
_symmetry.space_group_name_H-M   'P 1'
#
loop_
_entity.id
_entity.type
_entity.pdbx_description
1 polymer ?
#
loop_
_entity_poly.entity_id
_entity_poly.type
_entity_poly.pdbx_seq_one_letter_code
_entity_poly.pdbx_strand_id
1 'polypeptide(L)'
;MHAFVDESARGGLTICVAIVAPTDAASVRSALRQLLAPGQQRLHMTKESAPRRRLILARLCEQPLEAMVYESAYRVHREGRADIMRRIVANPAIDRLTIESAVGQDEHDVRAIQAEVHRLGRHEELHYEHREPRHEPLLRAADAVVFAYAAGGELRRRCESLIGSIEVVEPHA
;
A
#
# COMPACT_ATOMS: atom_id res chain seq x y z
N MET A 1 12.25 -6.94 -4.15
CA MET A 1 11.51 -6.41 -2.97
C MET A 1 10.06 -6.84 -3.05
N HIS A 2 9.42 -7.07 -1.90
CA HIS A 2 7.98 -7.33 -1.83
C HIS A 2 7.22 -6.03 -1.56
N ALA A 3 6.17 -5.78 -2.34
CA ALA A 3 5.33 -4.59 -2.28
C ALA A 3 3.88 -4.93 -1.92
N PHE A 4 3.27 -4.11 -1.06
CA PHE A 4 1.92 -4.28 -0.54
C PHE A 4 1.14 -2.99 -0.74
N VAL A 5 -0.02 -3.07 -1.40
CA VAL A 5 -0.75 -1.88 -1.88
C VAL A 5 -2.10 -1.77 -1.21
N ASP A 6 -2.36 -0.57 -0.66
CA ASP A 6 -3.68 -0.13 -0.20
C ASP A 6 -3.88 1.36 -0.53
N GLU A 7 -5.12 1.83 -0.44
CA GLU A 7 -5.51 3.16 -0.87
C GLU A 7 -6.39 3.91 0.14
N SER A 8 -6.44 5.23 -0.03
CA SER A 8 -7.38 6.11 0.62
C SER A 8 -8.06 6.97 -0.44
N ALA A 9 -9.39 7.04 -0.38
CA ALA A 9 -10.20 7.96 -1.19
C ALA A 9 -10.47 9.31 -0.48
N ARG A 10 -9.81 9.57 0.65
CA ARG A 10 -10.01 10.80 1.43
C ARG A 10 -9.34 11.99 0.74
N GLY A 11 -10.16 12.89 0.20
CA GLY A 11 -9.68 14.13 -0.44
C GLY A 11 -9.05 13.92 -1.82
N GLY A 12 -9.23 12.74 -2.41
CA GLY A 12 -8.56 12.31 -3.65
C GLY A 12 -8.17 10.84 -3.55
N LEU A 13 -7.69 10.24 -4.65
CA LEU A 13 -7.08 8.91 -4.59
C LEU A 13 -5.63 9.06 -4.17
N THR A 14 -5.31 8.47 -3.02
CA THR A 14 -3.93 8.27 -2.57
C THR A 14 -3.68 6.77 -2.48
N ILE A 15 -2.58 6.29 -3.05
CA ILE A 15 -2.15 4.89 -2.96
C ILE A 15 -0.85 4.83 -2.18
N CYS A 16 -0.77 3.92 -1.21
CA CYS A 16 0.46 3.60 -0.51
C CYS A 16 0.97 2.23 -0.97
N VAL A 17 2.28 2.16 -1.21
CA VAL A 17 3.00 0.94 -1.48
C VAL A 17 3.98 0.72 -0.34
N ALA A 18 3.66 -0.18 0.58
CA ALA A 18 4.58 -0.61 1.62
C ALA A 18 5.56 -1.64 1.03
N ILE A 19 6.86 -1.39 1.16
CA ILE A 19 7.94 -2.16 0.56
C ILE A 19 8.80 -2.74 1.69
N VAL A 20 9.10 -4.04 1.58
CA VAL A 20 9.91 -4.78 2.54
C VAL A 20 10.84 -5.75 1.83
N ALA A 21 12.04 -5.95 2.37
CA ALA A 21 12.94 -6.97 1.86
C ALA A 21 12.35 -8.38 2.12
N PRO A 22 12.56 -9.35 1.22
CA PRO A 22 12.05 -10.71 1.41
C PRO A 22 12.49 -11.35 2.74
N THR A 23 13.71 -11.05 3.18
CA THR A 23 14.30 -11.52 4.45
C THR A 23 13.58 -11.01 5.68
N ASP A 24 12.98 -9.82 5.62
CA ASP A 24 12.33 -9.17 6.76
C ASP A 24 10.82 -9.40 6.79
N ALA A 25 10.22 -9.78 5.66
CA ALA A 25 8.77 -9.90 5.50
C ALA A 25 8.12 -10.81 6.56
N ALA A 26 8.78 -11.89 6.99
CA ALA A 26 8.25 -12.77 8.04
C ALA A 26 8.22 -12.08 9.42
N SER A 27 9.29 -11.35 9.76
CA SER A 27 9.41 -10.61 11.01
C SER A 27 8.37 -9.49 11.10
N VAL A 28 8.24 -8.69 10.03
CA VAL A 28 7.27 -7.58 9.98
C VAL A 28 5.83 -8.10 10.07
N ARG A 29 5.50 -9.21 9.40
CA ARG A 29 4.18 -9.86 9.57
C ARG A 29 3.93 -10.29 11.00
N SER A 30 4.94 -10.79 11.71
CA SER A 30 4.83 -11.17 13.12
C SER A 30 4.51 -9.95 14.00
N ALA A 31 5.28 -8.87 13.85
CA ALA A 31 5.06 -7.62 14.58
C ALA A 31 3.65 -7.04 14.34
N LEU A 32 3.19 -7.04 13.07
CA LEU A 32 1.84 -6.58 12.71
C LEU A 32 0.72 -7.44 13.32
N ARG A 33 0.92 -8.75 13.47
CA ARG A 33 -0.06 -9.62 14.15
C ARG A 33 -0.13 -9.32 15.64
N GLN A 34 0.98 -8.99 16.28
CA GLN A 34 1.03 -8.64 17.71
C GLN A 34 0.29 -7.34 18.04
N LEU A 35 0.02 -6.49 17.05
CA LEU A 35 -0.75 -5.25 17.22
C LEU A 35 -2.28 -5.47 17.30
N LEU A 36 -2.75 -6.66 16.92
CA LEU A 36 -4.17 -6.99 16.96
C LEU A 36 -4.67 -7.05 18.41
N ALA A 37 -5.81 -6.39 18.67
CA ALA A 37 -6.52 -6.60 19.93
C ALA A 37 -7.06 -8.04 20.01
N PRO A 38 -7.35 -8.56 21.22
CA PRO A 38 -8.02 -9.86 21.36
C PRO A 38 -9.29 -9.94 20.51
N GLY A 39 -9.41 -11.00 19.71
CA GLY A 39 -10.55 -11.21 18.78
C GLY A 39 -10.50 -10.39 17.49
N GLN A 40 -9.54 -9.48 17.33
CA GLN A 40 -9.38 -8.69 16.11
C GLN A 40 -8.70 -9.52 15.02
N GLN A 41 -9.37 -9.70 13.89
CA GLN A 41 -8.82 -10.45 12.75
C GLN A 41 -7.92 -9.60 11.84
N ARG A 42 -8.18 -8.29 11.76
CA ARG A 42 -7.39 -7.34 10.97
C ARG A 42 -7.30 -5.95 11.61
N LEU A 43 -6.18 -5.27 11.36
CA LEU A 43 -6.03 -3.83 11.64
C LEU A 43 -6.73 -3.05 10.53
N HIS A 44 -7.47 -2.01 10.90
CA HIS A 44 -8.00 -1.04 9.95
C HIS A 44 -8.14 0.30 10.67
N MET A 45 -7.31 1.28 10.32
CA MET A 45 -7.11 2.48 11.13
C MET A 45 -8.39 3.27 11.42
N THR A 46 -9.35 3.26 10.50
CA THR A 46 -10.66 3.91 10.68
C THR A 46 -11.38 3.41 11.93
N LYS A 47 -11.25 2.13 12.28
CA LYS A 47 -11.91 1.50 13.44
C LYS A 47 -11.11 1.61 14.75
N GLU A 48 -9.89 2.14 14.69
CA GLU A 48 -9.01 2.26 15.85
C GLU A 48 -9.25 3.56 16.62
N SER A 49 -9.09 3.52 17.95
CA SER A 49 -9.11 4.72 18.78
C SER A 49 -7.87 5.59 18.52
N ALA A 50 -7.93 6.89 18.84
CA ALA A 50 -6.78 7.78 18.64
C ALA A 50 -5.49 7.30 19.35
N PRO A 51 -5.52 6.82 20.61
CA PRO A 51 -4.35 6.20 21.23
C PRO A 51 -3.83 4.96 20.49
N ARG A 52 -4.73 4.09 20.00
CA ARG A 52 -4.33 2.89 19.24
C ARG A 52 -3.71 3.26 17.89
N ARG A 53 -4.26 4.23 17.16
CA ARG A 53 -3.66 4.73 15.91
C ARG A 53 -2.23 5.20 16.13
N ARG A 54 -1.96 5.96 17.20
CA ARG A 54 -0.60 6.41 17.54
C ARG A 54 0.34 5.26 17.86
N LEU A 55 -0.12 4.26 18.62
CA LEU A 55 0.65 3.07 18.94
C LEU A 55 0.99 2.25 17.69
N ILE A 56 0.02 2.02 16.81
CA ILE A 56 0.20 1.27 15.57
C ILE A 56 1.26 1.96 14.70
N LEU A 57 1.15 3.26 14.48
CA LEU A 57 2.13 4.02 13.69
C LEU A 57 3.52 3.99 14.33
N ALA A 58 3.63 4.15 15.65
CA ALA A 58 4.91 4.06 16.34
C ALA A 58 5.58 2.68 16.15
N ARG A 59 4.81 1.58 16.26
CA ARG A 59 5.33 0.22 16.05
C ARG A 59 5.70 -0.07 14.61
N LEU A 60 4.99 0.52 13.64
CA LEU A 60 5.34 0.43 12.23
C LEU A 60 6.68 1.12 11.95
N CYS A 61 6.94 2.29 12.53
CA CYS A 61 8.22 3.00 12.38
C CYS A 61 9.42 2.25 12.97
N GLU A 62 9.20 1.22 13.80
CA GLU A 62 10.25 0.35 14.32
C GLU A 62 10.58 -0.83 13.37
N GLN A 63 9.83 -1.01 12.28
CA GLN A 63 9.99 -2.13 11.36
C GLN A 63 10.89 -1.75 10.16
N PRO A 64 11.63 -2.71 9.58
CA PRO A 64 12.39 -2.51 8.35
C PRO A 64 11.46 -2.47 7.12
N LEU A 65 10.60 -1.46 7.05
CA LEU A 65 9.70 -1.21 5.93
C LEU A 65 9.80 0.25 5.47
N GLU A 66 9.59 0.47 4.19
CA GLU A 66 9.48 1.80 3.58
C GLU A 66 8.14 1.91 2.85
N ALA A 67 7.62 3.12 2.68
CA ALA A 67 6.40 3.41 1.95
C ALA A 67 6.67 4.38 0.81
N MET A 68 6.19 4.02 -0.38
CA MET A 68 6.03 4.96 -1.49
C MET A 68 4.58 5.42 -1.53
N VAL A 69 4.35 6.73 -1.57
CA VAL A 69 3.00 7.32 -1.65
C VAL A 69 2.78 7.93 -3.03
N TYR A 70 1.66 7.59 -3.65
CA TYR A 70 1.21 8.17 -4.90
C TYR A 70 -0.09 8.94 -4.68
N GLU A 71 -0.14 10.19 -5.14
CA GLU A 71 -1.35 11.02 -5.16
C GLU A 71 -1.85 11.15 -6.59
N SER A 72 -3.11 10.82 -6.86
CA SER A 72 -3.69 10.95 -8.19
C SER A 72 -4.33 12.32 -8.38
N ALA A 73 -3.86 13.08 -9.38
CA ALA A 73 -4.52 14.31 -9.85
C ALA A 73 -5.63 14.03 -10.88
N TYR A 74 -5.89 12.77 -11.23
CA TYR A 74 -6.97 12.39 -12.14
C TYR A 74 -8.33 12.70 -11.51
N ARG A 75 -9.23 13.25 -12.32
CA ARG A 75 -10.65 13.42 -11.95
C ARG A 75 -11.36 12.07 -11.79
N VAL A 76 -10.95 11.08 -12.58
CA VAL A 76 -11.51 9.72 -12.53
C VAL A 76 -10.54 8.81 -11.79
N HIS A 77 -10.88 8.43 -10.55
CA HIS A 77 -10.03 7.60 -9.69
C HIS A 77 -9.51 6.33 -10.37
N ARG A 78 -10.36 5.67 -11.17
CA ARG A 78 -9.99 4.45 -11.91
C ARG A 78 -8.82 4.68 -12.89
N GLU A 79 -8.77 5.83 -13.55
CA GLU A 79 -7.70 6.15 -14.51
C GLU A 79 -6.39 6.43 -13.77
N GLY A 80 -6.45 7.24 -12.70
CA GLY A 80 -5.30 7.49 -11.85
C GLY A 80 -4.76 6.23 -11.19
N ARG A 81 -5.64 5.35 -10.71
CA ARG A 81 -5.25 4.04 -10.17
C ARG A 81 -4.53 3.20 -11.21
N ALA A 82 -5.04 3.14 -12.44
CA ALA A 82 -4.40 2.39 -13.51
C ALA A 82 -2.99 2.93 -13.84
N ASP A 83 -2.79 4.25 -13.86
CA ASP A 83 -1.45 4.84 -14.06
C ASP A 83 -0.51 4.58 -12.88
N ILE A 84 -1.00 4.67 -11.65
CA ILE A 84 -0.20 4.33 -10.47
C ILE A 84 0.20 2.85 -10.52
N MET A 85 -0.71 1.94 -10.86
CA MET A 85 -0.38 0.51 -11.01
C MET A 85 0.70 0.28 -12.08
N ARG A 86 0.65 1.00 -13.21
CA ARG A 86 1.71 0.95 -14.22
C ARG A 86 3.06 1.39 -13.67
N ARG A 87 3.10 2.48 -12.90
CA ARG A 87 4.35 2.98 -12.27
C ARG A 87 4.92 1.99 -11.25
N ILE A 88 4.07 1.34 -10.46
CA ILE A 88 4.48 0.28 -9.53
C ILE A 88 5.08 -0.90 -10.31
N VAL A 89 4.42 -1.36 -11.37
CA VAL A 89 4.90 -2.44 -12.25
C VAL A 89 6.18 -2.06 -12.99
N ALA A 90 6.39 -0.79 -13.31
CA ALA A 90 7.59 -0.31 -13.95
C ALA A 90 8.82 -0.27 -13.02
N ASN A 91 8.63 -0.38 -11.70
CA ASN A 91 9.74 -0.43 -10.76
C ASN A 91 10.43 -1.81 -10.80
N PRO A 92 11.68 -1.91 -11.29
CA PRO A 92 12.37 -3.20 -11.44
C PRO A 92 12.78 -3.80 -10.09
N ALA A 93 12.81 -3.02 -9.01
CA ALA A 93 13.13 -3.53 -7.68
C ALA A 93 11.97 -4.32 -7.05
N ILE A 94 10.76 -4.23 -7.59
CA ILE A 94 9.58 -4.98 -7.10
C ILE A 94 9.46 -6.27 -7.91
N ASP A 95 9.56 -7.41 -7.23
CA ASP A 95 9.43 -8.76 -7.80
C ASP A 95 8.15 -9.48 -7.31
N ARG A 96 7.54 -8.97 -6.24
CA ARG A 96 6.28 -9.45 -5.69
C ARG A 96 5.36 -8.30 -5.33
N LEU A 97 4.15 -8.31 -5.87
CA LEU A 97 3.14 -7.28 -5.65
C LEU A 97 1.86 -7.90 -5.07
N THR A 98 1.50 -7.53 -3.85
CA THR A 98 0.25 -7.95 -3.22
C THR A 98 -0.67 -6.75 -3.08
N ILE A 99 -1.88 -6.84 -3.63
CA ILE A 99 -2.85 -5.74 -3.66
C ILE A 99 -4.06 -6.14 -2.79
N GLU A 100 -4.58 -5.19 -2.01
CA GLU A 100 -5.86 -5.40 -1.32
C GLU A 100 -6.98 -5.62 -2.33
N SER A 101 -7.65 -6.78 -2.21
CA SER A 101 -8.78 -7.13 -3.09
C SER A 101 -10.01 -6.29 -2.76
N ALA A 102 -10.63 -5.72 -3.80
CA ALA A 102 -11.87 -4.96 -3.70
C ALA A 102 -12.80 -5.29 -4.87
N VAL A 103 -14.10 -5.49 -4.56
CA VAL A 103 -15.11 -5.88 -5.55
C VAL A 103 -15.21 -4.84 -6.66
N GLY A 104 -15.00 -5.27 -7.91
CA GLY A 104 -15.04 -4.42 -9.10
C GLY A 104 -13.74 -3.68 -9.41
N GLN A 105 -12.75 -3.68 -8.51
CA GLN A 105 -11.45 -3.03 -8.70
C GLN A 105 -10.41 -4.00 -9.26
N ASP A 106 -10.40 -5.25 -8.77
CA ASP A 106 -9.41 -6.27 -9.13
C ASP A 106 -9.30 -6.48 -10.65
N GLU A 107 -10.43 -6.49 -11.38
CA GLU A 107 -10.40 -6.65 -12.85
C GLU A 107 -9.70 -5.50 -13.57
N HIS A 108 -9.85 -4.28 -13.06
CA HIS A 108 -9.21 -3.10 -13.64
C HIS A 108 -7.71 -3.09 -13.35
N ASP A 109 -7.33 -3.45 -12.12
CA ASP A 109 -5.93 -3.59 -11.72
C ASP A 109 -5.25 -4.68 -12.54
N VAL A 110 -5.88 -5.85 -12.67
CA VAL A 110 -5.36 -6.96 -13.49
C VAL A 110 -5.11 -6.51 -14.93
N ARG A 111 -6.06 -5.82 -15.57
CA ARG A 111 -5.88 -5.33 -16.95
C ARG A 111 -4.71 -4.35 -17.07
N ALA A 112 -4.60 -3.39 -16.14
CA ALA A 112 -3.53 -2.40 -16.15
C ALA A 112 -2.15 -3.06 -15.92
N ILE A 113 -2.06 -3.97 -14.95
CA ILE A 113 -0.83 -4.69 -14.61
C ILE A 113 -0.39 -5.59 -15.77
N GLN A 114 -1.29 -6.39 -16.33
CA GLN A 114 -0.95 -7.30 -17.43
C GLN A 114 -0.47 -6.57 -18.68
N ALA A 115 -1.14 -5.47 -19.04
CA ALA A 115 -0.73 -4.64 -20.18
C ALA A 115 0.69 -4.11 -19.98
N GLU A 116 1.02 -3.66 -18.77
CA GLU A 116 2.33 -3.09 -18.45
C GLU A 116 3.43 -4.15 -18.33
N VAL A 117 3.14 -5.28 -17.69
CA VAL A 117 4.04 -6.44 -17.64
C VAL A 117 4.41 -6.89 -19.06
N HIS A 118 3.42 -6.95 -19.96
CA HIS A 118 3.66 -7.30 -21.36
C HIS A 118 4.51 -6.26 -22.09
N ARG A 119 4.16 -4.97 -21.94
CA ARG A 119 4.90 -3.86 -22.54
C ARG A 119 6.38 -3.84 -22.12
N LEU A 120 6.67 -4.20 -20.86
CA LEU A 120 8.01 -4.20 -20.28
C LEU A 120 8.74 -5.56 -20.40
N GLY A 121 8.07 -6.63 -20.81
CA GLY A 121 8.65 -7.97 -20.88
C GLY A 121 8.93 -8.63 -19.53
N ARG A 122 8.25 -8.24 -18.44
CA ARG A 122 8.55 -8.68 -17.05
C ARG A 122 7.82 -9.95 -16.60
N HIS A 123 7.41 -10.80 -17.54
CA HIS A 123 6.55 -11.95 -17.26
C HIS A 123 7.14 -12.95 -16.24
N GLU A 124 8.46 -13.10 -16.23
CA GLU A 124 9.18 -14.03 -15.33
C GLU A 124 9.70 -13.34 -14.06
N GLU A 125 9.65 -12.01 -13.99
CA GLU A 125 10.27 -11.21 -12.93
C GLU A 125 9.27 -10.71 -11.88
N LEU A 126 8.01 -10.53 -12.26
CA LEU A 126 6.98 -9.97 -11.40
C LEU A 126 5.87 -10.98 -11.13
N HIS A 127 5.74 -11.39 -9.86
CA HIS A 127 4.58 -12.09 -9.36
C HIS A 127 3.61 -11.11 -8.70
N TYR A 128 2.33 -11.14 -9.08
CA TYR A 128 1.32 -10.31 -8.42
C TYR A 128 0.08 -11.10 -8.03
N GLU A 129 -0.58 -10.68 -6.96
CA GLU A 129 -1.81 -11.29 -6.47
C GLU A 129 -2.71 -10.26 -5.77
N HIS A 130 -4.01 -10.51 -5.81
CA HIS A 130 -4.99 -9.81 -4.96
C HIS A 130 -5.27 -10.66 -3.73
N ARG A 131 -5.29 -10.03 -2.55
CA ARG A 131 -5.52 -10.71 -1.27
C ARG A 131 -6.51 -9.95 -0.41
N GLU A 132 -7.34 -10.70 0.30
CA GLU A 132 -8.17 -10.10 1.34
C GLU A 132 -7.32 -9.64 2.54
N PRO A 133 -7.66 -8.52 3.20
CA PRO A 133 -6.83 -7.91 4.26
C PRO A 133 -6.64 -8.77 5.51
N ARG A 134 -7.53 -9.73 5.73
CA ARG A 134 -7.41 -10.67 6.87
C ARG A 134 -6.26 -11.67 6.66
N HIS A 135 -5.87 -11.94 5.41
CA HIS A 135 -4.90 -12.99 5.08
C HIS A 135 -3.45 -12.50 4.96
N GLU A 136 -3.23 -11.22 4.66
CA GLU A 136 -1.89 -10.64 4.54
C GLU A 136 -1.71 -9.45 5.49
N PRO A 137 -0.99 -9.61 6.62
CA PRO A 137 -0.74 -8.52 7.55
C PRO A 137 -0.05 -7.30 6.93
N LEU A 138 0.84 -7.47 5.94
CA LEU A 138 1.58 -6.35 5.35
C LEU A 138 0.70 -5.38 4.54
N LEU A 139 -0.46 -5.82 4.04
CA LEU A 139 -1.47 -4.90 3.48
C LEU A 139 -1.93 -3.86 4.53
N ARG A 140 -1.91 -4.22 5.81
CA ARG A 140 -2.30 -3.33 6.92
C ARG A 140 -1.25 -2.27 7.21
N ALA A 141 0.01 -2.50 6.83
CA ALA A 141 1.03 -1.45 6.90
C ALA A 141 0.72 -0.37 5.85
N ALA A 142 0.32 -0.78 4.64
CA ALA A 142 -0.14 0.14 3.61
C ALA A 142 -1.41 0.91 4.04
N ASP A 143 -2.45 0.23 4.59
CA ASP A 143 -3.65 0.88 5.19
C ASP A 143 -3.25 1.92 6.23
N ALA A 144 -2.36 1.54 7.14
CA ALA A 144 -1.98 2.42 8.24
C ALA A 144 -1.27 3.68 7.77
N VAL A 145 -0.34 3.55 6.84
CA VAL A 145 0.40 4.67 6.27
C VAL A 145 -0.52 5.54 5.41
N VAL A 146 -1.31 4.96 4.50
CA VAL A 146 -2.19 5.75 3.61
C VAL A 146 -3.27 6.50 4.40
N PHE A 147 -3.81 5.88 5.44
CA PHE A 147 -4.75 6.53 6.35
C PHE A 147 -4.11 7.70 7.07
N ALA A 148 -2.93 7.51 7.65
CA ALA A 148 -2.22 8.53 8.41
C ALA A 148 -1.81 9.71 7.50
N TYR A 149 -1.31 9.40 6.31
CA TYR A 149 -0.95 10.35 5.29
C TYR A 149 -2.14 11.22 4.89
N ALA A 150 -3.25 10.58 4.47
CA ALA A 150 -4.45 11.28 4.00
C ALA A 150 -5.20 12.00 5.14
N ALA A 151 -5.08 11.55 6.38
CA ALA A 151 -5.61 12.28 7.54
C ALA A 151 -4.84 13.58 7.83
N GLY A 152 -3.58 13.67 7.43
CA GLY A 152 -2.72 14.82 7.67
C GLY A 152 -2.38 15.02 9.16
N GLY A 153 -1.95 16.25 9.49
CA GLY A 153 -1.74 16.69 10.87
C GLY A 153 -0.77 15.81 11.66
N GLU A 154 -1.16 15.47 12.89
CA GLU A 154 -0.34 14.65 13.79
C GLU A 154 -0.10 13.23 13.24
N LEU A 155 -1.09 12.63 12.57
CA LEU A 155 -0.97 11.26 12.09
C LEU A 155 0.05 11.16 10.95
N ARG A 156 0.01 12.08 9.98
CA ARG A 156 1.01 12.12 8.89
C ARG A 156 2.43 12.30 9.43
N ARG A 157 2.64 13.20 10.41
CA ARG A 157 3.96 13.38 11.05
C ARG A 157 4.48 12.10 11.70
N ARG A 158 3.61 11.24 12.22
CA ARG A 158 4.01 9.99 12.87
C ARG A 158 4.49 8.90 11.92
N CYS A 159 4.06 8.92 10.66
CA CYS A 159 4.50 7.97 9.65
C CYS A 159 5.55 8.54 8.69
N GLU A 160 5.97 9.79 8.86
CA GLU A 160 6.87 10.50 7.94
C GLU A 160 8.18 9.75 7.71
N SER A 161 8.77 9.17 8.76
CA SER A 161 9.99 8.36 8.68
C SER A 161 9.85 7.08 7.86
N LEU A 162 8.62 6.62 7.61
CA LEU A 162 8.37 5.46 6.75
C LEU A 162 8.29 5.87 5.28
N ILE A 163 7.98 7.14 4.97
CA ILE A 163 7.69 7.58 3.61
C ILE A 163 9.01 7.91 2.91
N GLY A 164 9.45 7.04 2.00
CA GLY A 164 10.65 7.26 1.20
C GLY A 164 10.41 8.15 -0.01
N SER A 165 9.19 8.16 -0.54
CA SER A 165 8.82 9.01 -1.68
C SER A 165 7.35 9.40 -1.68
N ILE A 166 7.06 10.58 -2.25
CA ILE A 166 5.71 11.05 -2.57
C ILE A 166 5.72 11.48 -4.03
N GLU A 167 4.79 10.96 -4.82
CA GLU A 167 4.68 11.26 -6.24
C GLU A 167 3.25 11.66 -6.61
N VAL A 168 3.09 12.80 -7.28
CA VAL A 168 1.81 13.21 -7.85
C VAL A 168 1.72 12.68 -9.28
N VAL A 169 0.68 11.89 -9.56
CA VAL A 169 0.43 11.25 -10.84
C VAL A 169 -0.68 12.02 -11.57
N GLU A 170 -0.28 12.68 -12.66
CA GLU A 170 -1.13 13.57 -13.45
C GLU A 170 -1.62 12.92 -14.76
N PRO A 171 -2.77 13.36 -15.31
CA PRO A 171 -3.20 13.04 -16.67
C PRO A 171 -2.11 13.31 -17.70
N HIS A 172 -1.90 12.37 -18.61
CA HIS A 172 -1.10 12.64 -19.80
C HIS A 172 -1.85 13.70 -20.63
N ALA A 173 -1.18 14.81 -20.94
CA ALA A 173 -1.74 15.91 -21.72
C ALA A 173 -2.00 15.53 -23.18
#